data_AF-A0A655PF00-F1
#
_entry.id   AF-A0A655PF00-F1
#
_cell.length_a   1.000
_cell.length_b   1.000
_cell.length_c   1.000
_cell.angle_alpha   90.00
_cell.angle_beta   90.00
_cell.angle_gamma   90.00
#
_symmetry.space_group_name_H-M   'P 1'
#
loop_
_entity.id
_entity.type
_entity.pdbx_description
1 polymer ?
#
loop_
_entity_poly.entity_id
_entity_poly.type
_entity_poly.pdbx_seq_one_letter_code
_entity_poly.pdbx_strand_id
1 'polypeptide(L)'
;MRTSLRRLRRLGMVITIGDTGKFRITEAVFRFGADVRLGGDLREAQLRLIRDGEAVVHTPEPSQQSLLENPTAEYDEEQTEWEDEA
;
A
#
# COMPACT_ATOMS: atom_id res chain seq x y z
N MET A 1 -9.76 7.03 13.17
CA MET A 1 -8.66 6.69 14.12
C MET A 1 -8.84 5.35 14.85
N ARG A 2 -10.06 4.97 15.29
CA ARG A 2 -10.30 3.69 16.02
C ARG A 2 -9.90 2.42 15.23
N THR A 3 -9.92 2.47 13.90
CA THR A 3 -9.52 1.37 13.01
C THR A 3 -8.01 1.13 13.00
N SER A 4 -7.20 2.19 12.91
CA SER A 4 -5.74 2.09 12.91
C SER A 4 -5.19 1.49 14.19
N LEU A 5 -5.70 1.90 15.36
CA LEU A 5 -5.31 1.30 16.65
C LEU A 5 -5.65 -0.19 16.75
N ARG A 6 -6.78 -0.63 16.19
CA ARG A 6 -7.12 -2.05 16.13
C ARG A 6 -6.17 -2.83 15.22
N ARG A 7 -5.72 -2.23 14.10
CA ARG A 7 -4.71 -2.83 13.22
C ARG A 7 -3.36 -2.92 13.91
N LEU A 8 -2.91 -1.86 14.57
CA LEU A 8 -1.68 -1.85 15.37
C LEU A 8 -1.71 -2.91 16.49
N ARG A 9 -2.87 -3.14 17.12
CA ARG A 9 -3.06 -4.24 18.07
C ARG A 9 -2.85 -5.61 17.41
N ARG A 10 -3.39 -5.82 16.21
CA ARG A 10 -3.21 -7.08 15.46
C ARG A 10 -1.75 -7.29 15.04
N LEU A 11 -1.04 -6.21 14.73
CA LEU A 11 0.40 -6.21 14.45
C LEU A 11 1.27 -6.37 15.70
N GLY A 12 0.68 -6.55 16.89
CA GLY A 12 1.41 -6.72 18.15
C GLY A 12 2.03 -5.45 18.73
N MET A 13 1.81 -4.30 18.10
CA MET A 13 2.42 -3.04 18.50
C MET A 13 1.79 -2.44 19.75
N VAL A 14 0.51 -2.75 19.99
CA VAL A 14 -0.29 -2.22 21.09
C VAL A 14 -1.05 -3.35 21.77
N ILE A 15 -1.13 -3.34 23.10
CA ILE A 15 -1.90 -4.30 23.90
C ILE A 15 -3.00 -3.55 24.65
N THR A 16 -4.26 -3.91 24.41
CA THR A 16 -5.42 -3.28 25.10
C THR A 16 -5.51 -3.75 26.55
N ILE A 17 -5.78 -2.82 27.47
CA ILE A 17 -5.90 -3.10 28.91
C ILE A 17 -7.38 -3.00 29.30
N GLY A 18 -8.02 -4.16 29.46
CA GLY A 18 -9.46 -4.25 29.72
C GLY A 18 -10.29 -3.50 28.68
N ASP A 19 -11.47 -3.02 29.07
CA ASP A 19 -12.42 -2.31 28.20
C ASP A 19 -12.40 -0.78 28.36
N THR A 20 -11.45 -0.25 29.13
CA THR A 20 -11.37 1.18 29.48
C THR A 20 -10.79 2.08 28.38
N GLY A 21 -10.54 1.54 27.18
CA GLY A 21 -9.90 2.25 26.07
C GLY A 21 -8.41 2.54 26.27
N LYS A 22 -7.81 2.08 27.37
CA LYS A 22 -6.37 2.18 27.66
C LYS A 22 -5.58 1.08 26.97
N PHE A 23 -4.31 1.34 26.71
CA PHE A 23 -3.42 0.38 26.08
C PHE A 23 -1.97 0.57 26.50
N ARG A 24 -1.18 -0.50 26.37
CA ARG A 24 0.28 -0.50 26.51
C ARG A 24 0.92 -0.52 25.13
N ILE A 25 1.97 0.28 24.96
CA ILE A 25 2.81 0.29 23.76
C ILE A 25 3.95 -0.71 23.97
N THR A 26 4.28 -1.45 22.91
CA THR A 26 5.41 -2.39 22.89
C THR A 26 6.56 -1.83 22.07
N GLU A 27 7.74 -2.43 22.19
CA GLU A 27 8.93 -2.09 21.42
C GLU A 27 8.75 -2.26 19.90
N ALA A 28 7.78 -3.08 19.46
CA ALA A 28 7.45 -3.24 18.05
C ALA A 28 7.06 -1.92 17.36
N VAL A 29 6.64 -0.89 18.12
CA VAL A 29 6.40 0.46 17.60
C VAL A 29 7.68 1.15 17.09
N PHE A 30 8.88 0.71 17.50
CA PHE A 30 10.13 1.26 17.00
C PHE A 30 10.31 1.10 15.49
N ARG A 31 9.58 0.18 14.84
CA ARG A 31 9.55 0.05 13.38
C ARG A 31 9.15 1.33 12.64
N PHE A 32 8.41 2.23 13.28
CA PHE A 32 8.04 3.52 12.67
C PHE A 32 9.14 4.60 12.73
N GLY A 33 10.23 4.39 13.46
CA GLY A 33 11.21 5.46 13.67
C GLY A 33 12.63 5.01 13.97
N ALA A 34 12.94 3.71 13.94
CA ALA A 34 14.28 3.20 14.22
C ALA A 34 15.34 3.84 13.32
N ASP A 35 15.11 3.82 12.00
CA ASP A 35 16.09 4.28 11.01
C ASP A 35 16.24 5.82 10.97
N VAL A 36 15.29 6.56 11.54
CA VAL A 36 15.25 8.03 11.56
C VAL A 36 15.86 8.62 12.84
N ARG A 37 15.96 7.84 13.92
CA ARG A 37 16.49 8.31 15.22
C ARG A 37 18.00 8.50 15.25
N LEU A 38 18.71 7.96 14.26
CA LEU A 38 20.17 7.97 14.20
C LEU A 38 20.73 9.31 13.65
N GLY A 39 19.89 10.29 13.35
CA GLY A 39 20.31 11.62 12.88
C GLY A 39 20.83 11.64 11.43
N GLY A 40 20.58 10.58 10.66
CA GLY A 40 20.89 10.51 9.22
C GLY A 40 19.86 11.23 8.34
N ASP A 41 20.12 11.27 7.03
CA ASP A 41 19.18 11.81 6.04
C ASP A 41 17.91 10.93 5.97
N LEU A 42 16.75 11.56 6.14
CA LEU A 42 15.43 10.91 6.10
C LEU A 42 15.19 10.22 4.76
N ARG A 43 15.63 10.82 3.64
CA ARG A 43 15.43 10.23 2.31
C ARG A 43 16.26 8.98 2.12
N GLU A 44 17.49 9.00 2.60
CA GLU A 44 18.37 7.85 2.53
C GLU A 44 17.84 6.69 3.37
N ALA A 45 17.38 6.97 4.60
CA ALA A 45 16.73 5.99 5.47
C ALA A 45 15.48 5.40 4.80
N GLN A 46 14.63 6.23 4.17
CA GLN A 46 13.45 5.73 3.45
C GLN A 46 13.82 4.81 2.28
N LEU A 47 14.82 5.18 1.48
CA LEU A 47 15.29 4.34 0.37
C LEU A 47 15.86 3.01 0.86
N ARG A 48 16.56 3.00 2.01
CA ARG A 48 17.06 1.78 2.65
C ARG A 48 15.91 0.88 3.09
N LEU A 49 14.94 1.42 3.83
CA LEU A 49 13.76 0.68 4.27
C LEU A 49 12.96 0.08 3.10
N ILE A 50 12.88 0.79 1.97
CA ILE A 50 12.23 0.26 0.75
C ILE A 50 13.04 -0.88 0.14
N ARG A 51 14.37 -0.76 0.07
CA ARG A 51 15.25 -1.82 -0.46
C ARG A 51 15.20 -3.09 0.38
N ASP A 52 15.16 -2.93 1.71
CA ASP A 52 15.09 -4.05 2.66
C ASP A 52 13.68 -4.67 2.74
N GLY A 53 12.70 -4.09 2.04
CA GLY A 53 11.31 -4.57 2.03
C GLY A 53 10.52 -4.25 3.29
N GLU A 54 11.05 -3.40 4.17
CA GLU A 54 10.36 -2.96 5.39
C GLU A 54 9.35 -1.82 5.13
N ALA A 55 9.51 -1.08 4.02
CA ALA A 55 8.62 0.01 3.63
C ALA A 55 8.25 -0.05 2.14
N VAL A 56 7.15 0.62 1.79
CA VAL A 56 6.67 0.76 0.42
C VAL A 56 6.38 2.23 0.14
N VAL A 57 6.62 2.68 -1.09
CA VAL A 57 6.22 4.03 -1.53
C VAL A 57 4.70 4.09 -1.56
N HIS A 58 4.12 5.05 -0.84
CA HIS A 58 2.69 5.27 -0.87
C HIS A 58 2.30 5.95 -2.20
N THR A 59 1.99 5.15 -3.22
CA THR A 59 1.25 5.64 -4.39
C THR A 59 -0.21 5.82 -3.98
N PRO A 60 -0.79 7.03 -4.11
CA PRO A 60 -2.15 7.30 -3.66
C PRO A 60 -3.25 6.59 -4.47
N GLU A 61 -2.91 5.82 -5.51
CA GLU A 61 -3.92 5.09 -6.27
C GLU A 61 -4.33 3.79 -5.56
N PRO A 62 -5.64 3.63 -5.29
CA PRO A 62 -6.17 2.40 -4.71
C PRO A 62 -6.00 1.24 -5.71
N SER A 63 -5.33 0.18 -5.26
CA SER A 63 -4.99 -1.04 -6.00
C SER A 63 -6.18 -1.93 -6.40
N GLN A 64 -7.36 -1.37 -6.64
CA GLN A 64 -8.54 -2.13 -7.09
C GLN A 64 -9.34 -1.50 -8.24
N GLN A 65 -9.07 -0.25 -8.65
CA GLN A 65 -9.82 0.36 -9.76
C GLN A 65 -9.26 0.00 -11.14
N SER A 66 -7.95 -0.28 -11.25
CA SER A 66 -7.32 -0.64 -12.52
C SER A 66 -7.77 -2.00 -13.10
N LEU A 67 -8.36 -2.90 -12.28
CA LEU A 67 -8.90 -4.19 -12.75
C LEU A 67 -10.32 -4.10 -13.32
N LEU A 68 -11.00 -2.95 -13.20
CA LEU A 68 -12.39 -2.75 -13.61
C LEU A 68 -12.54 -1.85 -14.86
N GLU A 69 -11.44 -1.29 -15.36
CA GLU A 69 -11.45 -0.38 -16.51
C GLU A 69 -11.19 -1.16 -17.81
N ASN A 70 -12.20 -1.93 -18.23
CA ASN A 70 -12.42 -2.35 -19.62
C ASN A 70 -13.90 -2.74 -19.81
N PRO A 71 -14.83 -1.79 -20.02
CA PRO A 71 -16.21 -2.11 -20.38
C PRO A 71 -16.51 -1.97 -21.88
N THR A 72 -15.54 -1.69 -22.76
CA THR A 72 -15.82 -1.51 -24.20
C THR A 72 -14.77 -2.20 -25.07
N ALA A 73 -14.82 -3.54 -25.12
CA ALA A 73 -14.42 -4.25 -26.33
C ALA A 73 -15.61 -4.14 -27.30
N GLU A 74 -15.65 -3.04 -28.04
CA GLU A 74 -16.57 -2.82 -29.14
C GLU A 74 -16.20 -3.84 -30.23
N TYR A 75 -17.13 -4.75 -30.51
CA TYR A 75 -17.05 -5.62 -31.67
C TYR A 75 -17.41 -4.76 -32.88
N ASP A 76 -16.42 -4.22 -33.58
CA ASP A 76 -16.64 -3.65 -34.91
C ASP A 76 -16.47 -4.73 -35.97
N GLU A 77 -17.62 -5.31 -36.34
CA GLU A 77 -17.84 -5.93 -37.65
C GLU A 77 -17.84 -4.83 -38.72
N GLU A 78 -16.76 -4.64 -39.46
CA GLU A 78 -16.86 -4.05 -40.80
C GLU A 78 -16.03 -4.85 -41.83
N GLN A 79 -16.77 -5.57 -42.65
CA GLN A 79 -16.38 -5.97 -43.99
C GLN A 79 -15.94 -4.73 -44.78
N THR A 80 -14.79 -4.77 -45.46
CA THR A 80 -14.66 -4.08 -46.74
C THR A 80 -13.78 -4.91 -47.66
N GLU A 81 -14.46 -5.48 -48.66
CA GLU A 81 -13.92 -6.15 -49.83
C GLU A 81 -12.88 -5.26 -50.54
N TRP A 82 -11.77 -5.87 -50.97
CA TRP A 82 -11.10 -5.46 -52.19
C TRP A 82 -10.84 -6.73 -53.02
N GLU A 83 -11.71 -6.92 -54.02
CA GLU A 83 -11.51 -7.84 -55.13
C GLU A 83 -10.34 -7.39 -56.02
N ASP A 84 -9.71 -8.40 -56.62
CA ASP A 84 -8.92 -8.39 -57.87
C ASP A 84 -7.53 -7.74 -57.92
N GLU A 85 -6.50 -8.60 -58.11
CA GLU A 85 -5.74 -8.58 -59.37
C GLU A 85 -5.02 -9.93 -59.63
N ALA A 86 -5.50 -10.61 -60.68
CA ALA A 86 -4.90 -11.56 -61.63
C ALA A 86 -3.71 -12.47 -61.25
#